data_AF-M6K451-F1
#
_entry.id   AF-M6K451-F1
#
_cell.length_a   1.000
_cell.length_b   1.000
_cell.length_c   1.000
_cell.angle_alpha   90.00
_cell.angle_beta   90.00
_cell.angle_gamma   90.00
#
_symmetry.space_group_name_H-M   'P 1'
#
loop_
_entity.id
_entity.type
_entity.pdbx_description
1 polymer ?
#
loop_
_entity_poly.entity_id
_entity_poly.type
_entity_poly.pdbx_seq_one_letter_code
_entity_poly.pdbx_strand_id
1 'polypeptide(L)'
;MLRIFPWVSLASLFLYFPVRDSIQLPTNRWLWLGFVLVILILEPAYRWFQKKNIQEEWNSYIAAGLGLVAFGIYHLRVFLEEYALKSNSIGSGNERLREILLVLLIFSLIGFLILTLLKELGKDSAGAQSVLKTSKQALIRYFILNLAIVFVVLVIVNYISVMRNHNFDLSSKGQYSFSPAAIKILKNVNKEVDVVAFYPRPLENSPSSEKANSFSLRRIRPDLEIYLDQLKSLSPQFKVRFINADVELDELAEFGQVSNGVILLRTKKPLAEVTGKQYAEQRLSIREKNDLEDLERKIVQAVVNITTEEKIFILLNRTEKDFHLSFKIFQMKKLEFYPIL
;
A
#
# COMPACT_ATOMS: atom_id res chain seq x y z
N MET A 1 22.50 -27.78 4.11
CA MET A 1 21.13 -27.24 3.92
C MET A 1 20.66 -26.31 5.05
N LEU A 2 20.98 -26.56 6.33
CA LEU A 2 20.52 -25.72 7.46
C LEU A 2 20.85 -24.22 7.40
N ARG A 3 21.91 -23.82 6.70
CA ARG A 3 22.37 -22.43 6.66
C ARG A 3 21.45 -21.49 5.87
N ILE A 4 20.59 -22.02 5.00
CA ILE A 4 19.76 -21.20 4.12
C ILE A 4 18.41 -20.86 4.79
N PHE A 5 17.92 -21.71 5.70
CA PHE A 5 16.61 -21.52 6.34
C PHE A 5 16.38 -20.17 7.03
N PRO A 6 17.33 -19.60 7.79
CA PRO A 6 17.15 -18.27 8.40
C PRO A 6 16.97 -17.17 7.34
N TRP A 7 17.62 -17.32 6.18
CA TRP A 7 17.48 -16.38 5.07
C TRP A 7 16.18 -16.58 4.31
N VAL A 8 15.72 -17.83 4.14
CA VAL A 8 14.40 -18.11 3.54
C VAL A 8 13.29 -17.60 4.44
N SER A 9 13.39 -17.78 5.75
CA SER A 9 12.38 -17.28 6.70
C SER A 9 12.32 -15.76 6.67
N LEU A 10 13.47 -15.09 6.66
CA LEU A 10 13.58 -13.64 6.47
C LEU A 10 12.94 -13.19 5.14
N ALA A 11 13.37 -13.76 4.02
CA ALA A 11 12.81 -13.41 2.71
C ALA A 11 11.29 -13.66 2.65
N SER A 12 10.83 -14.80 3.16
CA SER A 12 9.41 -15.16 3.15
C SER A 12 8.54 -14.20 3.95
N LEU A 13 9.00 -13.78 5.14
CA LEU A 13 8.24 -12.85 5.99
C LEU A 13 8.18 -11.46 5.37
N PHE A 14 9.31 -10.94 4.89
CA PHE A 14 9.38 -9.61 4.31
C PHE A 14 8.65 -9.53 2.97
N LEU A 15 8.65 -10.60 2.17
CA LEU A 15 7.86 -10.68 0.93
C LEU A 15 6.37 -10.91 1.20
N TYR A 16 6.00 -11.46 2.36
CA TYR A 16 4.60 -11.74 2.69
C TYR A 16 3.75 -10.47 2.63
N PHE A 17 4.22 -9.38 3.25
CA PHE A 17 3.46 -8.13 3.38
C PHE A 17 3.07 -7.49 2.04
N PRO A 18 4.01 -7.20 1.11
CA PRO A 18 3.66 -6.58 -0.17
C PRO A 18 2.91 -7.54 -1.11
N VAL A 19 3.11 -8.86 -0.98
CA VAL A 19 2.51 -9.84 -1.91
C VAL A 19 1.07 -10.18 -1.54
N ARG A 20 0.76 -10.30 -0.24
CA ARG A 20 -0.56 -10.79 0.21
C ARG A 20 -1.72 -9.99 -0.37
N ASP A 21 -1.63 -8.66 -0.32
CA ASP A 21 -2.73 -7.79 -0.75
C ASP A 21 -2.92 -7.80 -2.27
N SER A 22 -1.90 -8.23 -3.04
CA SER A 22 -1.98 -8.37 -4.50
C SER A 22 -2.70 -9.65 -4.97
N ILE A 23 -2.79 -10.67 -4.11
CA ILE A 23 -3.44 -11.92 -4.46
C ILE A 23 -4.96 -11.67 -4.43
N GLN A 24 -5.66 -11.77 -5.56
CA GLN A 24 -7.10 -11.49 -5.60
C GLN A 24 -7.95 -12.67 -5.08
N LEU A 25 -7.54 -13.91 -5.40
CA LEU A 25 -8.29 -15.11 -5.05
C LEU A 25 -8.11 -15.50 -3.57
N PRO A 26 -9.20 -15.68 -2.80
CA PRO A 26 -9.13 -16.08 -1.39
C PRO A 26 -8.33 -17.37 -1.16
N THR A 27 -8.51 -18.38 -2.02
CA THR A 27 -7.81 -19.66 -1.92
C THR A 27 -6.29 -19.49 -2.01
N ASN A 28 -5.82 -18.66 -2.94
CA ASN A 28 -4.39 -18.42 -3.11
C ASN A 28 -3.80 -17.61 -1.94
N ARG A 29 -4.61 -16.75 -1.30
CA ARG A 29 -4.20 -16.05 -0.07
C ARG A 29 -3.96 -17.04 1.07
N TRP A 30 -4.87 -18.00 1.25
CA TRP A 30 -4.73 -19.04 2.29
C TRP A 30 -3.53 -19.96 2.04
N LEU A 31 -3.28 -20.33 0.78
CA LEU A 31 -2.09 -21.11 0.42
C LEU A 31 -0.80 -20.33 0.69
N TRP A 32 -0.76 -19.04 0.33
CA TRP A 32 0.39 -18.19 0.60
C TRP A 32 0.65 -18.00 2.10
N LEU A 33 -0.43 -17.80 2.88
CA LEU A 33 -0.38 -17.74 4.34
C LEU A 33 0.20 -19.04 4.92
N GLY A 34 -0.34 -20.19 4.54
CA GLY A 34 0.13 -21.49 5.00
C GLY A 34 1.59 -21.75 4.65
N PHE A 35 2.00 -21.39 3.44
CA PHE A 35 3.38 -21.52 2.97
C PHE A 35 4.36 -20.72 3.83
N VAL A 36 4.09 -19.42 4.06
CA VAL A 36 4.96 -18.57 4.89
C VAL A 36 4.99 -19.04 6.34
N LEU A 37 3.84 -19.45 6.89
CA LEU A 37 3.77 -19.99 8.25
C LEU A 37 4.62 -21.26 8.40
N VAL A 38 4.54 -22.19 7.44
CA VAL A 38 5.37 -23.41 7.44
C VAL A 38 6.85 -23.05 7.42
N ILE A 39 7.28 -22.10 6.58
CA ILE A 39 8.69 -21.68 6.50
C ILE A 39 9.18 -21.11 7.85
N LEU A 40 8.37 -20.27 8.50
CA LEU A 40 8.71 -19.66 9.79
C LEU A 40 8.87 -20.72 10.90
N ILE A 41 8.09 -21.79 10.86
CA ILE A 41 8.11 -22.87 11.86
C ILE A 41 9.14 -23.96 11.53
N LEU A 42 9.50 -24.13 10.26
CA LEU A 42 10.38 -25.21 9.79
C LEU A 42 11.74 -25.20 10.49
N GLU A 43 12.37 -24.02 10.57
CA GLU A 43 13.68 -23.86 11.21
C GLU A 43 13.67 -24.20 12.72
N PRO A 44 12.80 -23.59 13.55
CA PRO A 44 12.75 -23.92 14.98
C PRO A 44 12.30 -25.37 15.23
N ALA A 45 11.34 -25.89 14.46
CA ALA A 45 10.89 -27.28 14.60
C ALA A 45 12.02 -28.26 14.30
N TYR A 46 12.76 -28.05 13.22
CA TYR A 46 13.89 -28.91 12.87
C TYR A 46 14.97 -28.93 13.97
N ARG A 47 15.30 -27.77 14.54
CA ARG A 47 16.29 -27.65 15.63
C ARG A 47 15.83 -28.34 16.91
N TRP A 48 14.54 -28.23 17.21
CA TRP A 48 13.92 -28.93 18.33
C TRP A 48 14.07 -30.46 18.17
N PHE A 49 13.79 -31.00 16.99
CA PHE A 49 13.95 -32.43 16.71
C PHE A 49 15.40 -32.92 16.75
N GLN A 50 16.38 -32.07 16.40
CA GLN A 50 17.80 -32.43 16.45
C GLN A 50 18.42 -32.44 17.87
N LYS A 51 17.66 -32.08 18.92
CA LYS A 51 18.11 -32.09 20.35
C LYS A 51 19.51 -31.49 20.58
N LYS A 52 19.86 -30.41 19.87
CA LYS A 52 21.04 -29.60 20.25
C LYS A 52 20.74 -28.87 21.55
N ASN A 53 21.78 -28.63 22.35
CA ASN A 53 21.71 -28.05 23.68
C ASN A 53 20.83 -26.78 23.68
N ILE A 54 19.62 -26.87 24.26
CA ILE A 54 18.57 -25.84 24.16
C ILE A 54 19.06 -24.48 24.67
N GLN A 55 20.00 -24.49 25.62
CA GLN A 55 20.59 -23.28 26.21
C GLN A 55 21.43 -22.46 25.22
N GLU A 56 22.10 -23.09 24.24
CA GLU A 56 22.88 -22.36 23.22
C GLU A 56 22.00 -21.79 22.10
N GLU A 57 20.77 -22.30 21.95
CA GLU A 57 19.89 -21.97 20.83
C GLU A 57 18.74 -21.00 21.19
N TRP A 58 18.69 -20.45 22.40
CA TRP A 58 17.64 -19.51 22.83
C TRP A 58 17.45 -18.33 21.87
N ASN A 59 18.54 -17.74 21.38
CA ASN A 59 18.48 -16.63 20.42
C ASN A 59 17.79 -17.04 19.10
N SER A 60 17.88 -18.33 18.72
CA SER A 60 17.20 -18.88 17.54
C SER A 60 15.69 -18.96 17.75
N TYR A 61 15.25 -19.42 18.91
CA TYR A 61 13.83 -19.52 19.23
C TYR A 61 13.21 -18.13 19.45
N ILE A 62 13.94 -17.20 20.07
CA ILE A 62 13.49 -15.82 20.24
C ILE A 62 13.33 -15.15 18.87
N ALA A 63 14.31 -15.29 17.96
CA ALA A 63 14.20 -14.75 16.60
C ALA A 63 12.97 -15.32 15.87
N ALA A 64 12.80 -16.64 15.85
CA ALA A 64 11.63 -17.26 15.23
C ALA A 64 10.31 -16.81 15.88
N GLY A 65 10.30 -16.66 17.20
CA GLY A 65 9.18 -16.11 17.96
C GLY A 65 8.82 -14.69 17.52
N LEU A 66 9.80 -13.80 17.37
CA LEU A 66 9.56 -12.43 16.86
C LEU A 66 9.01 -12.44 15.43
N GLY A 67 9.49 -13.34 14.57
CA GLY A 67 8.95 -13.51 13.22
C GLY A 67 7.48 -13.97 13.23
N LEU A 68 7.13 -14.95 14.06
CA LEU A 68 5.75 -15.43 14.23
C LEU A 68 4.85 -14.37 14.87
N VAL A 69 5.35 -13.62 15.85
CA VAL A 69 4.65 -12.51 16.49
C VAL A 69 4.37 -11.42 15.46
N ALA A 70 5.36 -11.01 14.67
CA ALA A 70 5.16 -10.05 13.57
C ALA A 70 4.09 -10.54 12.58
N PHE A 71 4.17 -11.80 12.17
CA PHE A 71 3.18 -12.42 11.28
C PHE A 71 1.77 -12.41 11.88
N GLY A 72 1.64 -12.74 13.17
CA GLY A 72 0.37 -12.74 13.90
C GLY A 72 -0.22 -11.34 14.08
N ILE A 73 0.59 -10.35 14.44
CA ILE A 73 0.18 -8.95 14.59
C ILE A 73 -0.35 -8.40 13.28
N TYR A 74 0.33 -8.69 12.17
CA TYR A 74 -0.13 -8.26 10.85
C TYR A 74 -1.52 -8.82 10.54
N HIS A 75 -1.78 -10.11 10.83
CA HIS A 75 -3.11 -10.70 10.66
C HIS A 75 -4.15 -10.11 11.60
N LEU A 76 -3.78 -9.87 12.85
CA LEU A 76 -4.65 -9.20 13.82
C LEU A 76 -5.03 -7.79 13.32
N ARG A 77 -4.07 -7.04 12.77
CA ARG A 77 -4.31 -5.71 12.18
C ARG A 77 -5.29 -5.79 11.02
N VAL A 78 -5.15 -6.76 10.13
CA VAL A 78 -6.07 -6.94 9.00
C VAL A 78 -7.46 -7.37 9.47
N PHE A 79 -7.54 -8.26 10.45
CA PHE A 79 -8.81 -8.68 11.05
C PHE A 79 -9.54 -7.50 11.68
N LEU A 80 -8.83 -6.63 12.41
CA LEU A 80 -9.41 -5.41 12.99
C LEU A 80 -9.88 -4.43 11.91
N GLU A 81 -9.16 -4.33 10.79
CA GLU A 81 -9.57 -3.52 9.64
C GLU A 81 -10.84 -4.07 8.99
N GLU A 82 -10.92 -5.38 8.76
CA GLU A 82 -12.13 -6.06 8.24
C GLU A 82 -13.31 -5.93 9.18
N TYR A 83 -13.08 -6.00 10.50
CA TYR A 83 -14.13 -5.82 11.49
C TYR A 83 -14.65 -4.38 11.47
N ALA A 84 -13.76 -3.38 11.44
CA ALA A 84 -14.14 -1.97 11.32
C ALA A 84 -14.92 -1.69 10.02
N LEU A 85 -14.54 -2.34 8.92
CA LEU A 85 -15.25 -2.27 7.63
C LEU A 85 -16.68 -2.84 7.68
N LYS A 86 -16.94 -3.81 8.55
CA LYS A 86 -18.26 -4.44 8.71
C LYS A 86 -19.15 -3.72 9.72
N SER A 87 -18.57 -3.19 10.80
CA SER A 87 -19.34 -2.63 11.91
C SER A 87 -19.78 -1.18 11.71
N ASN A 88 -19.25 -0.45 10.70
CA ASN A 88 -19.39 1.00 10.56
C ASN A 88 -19.07 1.78 11.87
N SER A 89 -18.42 1.14 12.85
CA SER A 89 -18.21 1.68 14.18
C SER A 89 -16.92 2.49 14.20
N ILE A 90 -17.05 3.79 14.04
CA ILE A 90 -15.96 4.76 14.18
C ILE A 90 -15.81 5.04 15.68
N GLY A 91 -15.10 4.16 16.38
CA GLY A 91 -14.75 4.32 17.79
C GLY A 91 -13.24 4.50 17.94
N SER A 92 -12.83 5.57 18.64
CA SER A 92 -11.44 6.00 18.88
C SER A 92 -10.50 4.92 19.47
N GLY A 93 -11.04 3.84 20.02
CA GLY A 93 -10.26 2.72 20.56
C GLY A 93 -9.58 1.86 19.50
N ASN A 94 -10.22 1.63 18.35
CA ASN A 94 -9.66 0.75 17.31
C ASN A 94 -8.49 1.41 16.56
N GLU A 95 -8.51 2.74 16.43
CA GLU A 95 -7.44 3.51 15.78
C GLU A 95 -6.14 3.45 16.61
N ARG A 96 -6.22 3.75 17.91
CA ARG A 96 -5.08 3.65 18.84
C ARG A 96 -4.53 2.23 18.91
N LEU A 97 -5.40 1.21 18.93
CA LEU A 97 -4.98 -0.19 18.92
C LEU A 97 -4.22 -0.52 17.62
N ARG A 98 -4.71 -0.06 16.45
CA ARG A 98 -4.03 -0.27 15.16
C ARG A 98 -2.66 0.40 15.09
N GLU A 99 -2.51 1.58 15.69
CA GLU A 99 -1.21 2.27 15.80
C GLU A 99 -0.24 1.50 16.70
N ILE A 100 -0.68 1.09 17.89
CA ILE A 100 0.15 0.29 18.81
C ILE A 100 0.59 -1.01 18.13
N LEU A 101 -0.33 -1.68 17.43
CA LEU A 101 -0.02 -2.89 16.67
C LEU A 101 0.97 -2.62 15.53
N LEU A 102 0.89 -1.47 14.86
CA LEU A 102 1.84 -1.08 13.82
C LEU A 102 3.24 -0.89 14.39
N VAL A 103 3.36 -0.19 15.52
CA VAL A 103 4.64 0.01 16.21
C VAL A 103 5.22 -1.34 16.66
N LEU A 104 4.39 -2.21 17.24
CA LEU A 104 4.81 -3.52 17.72
C LEU A 104 5.20 -4.46 16.56
N LEU A 105 4.51 -4.37 15.42
CA LEU A 105 4.88 -5.04 14.18
C LEU A 105 6.28 -4.62 13.72
N ILE A 106 6.55 -3.31 13.66
CA ILE A 106 7.85 -2.77 13.23
C ILE A 106 8.97 -3.22 14.17
N PHE A 107 8.78 -3.13 15.49
CA PHE A 107 9.77 -3.61 16.45
C PHE A 107 10.02 -5.11 16.32
N SER A 108 8.97 -5.90 16.10
CA SER A 108 9.10 -7.35 15.91
C SER A 108 9.85 -7.68 14.62
N LEU A 109 9.61 -6.95 13.53
CA LEU A 109 10.31 -7.12 12.25
C LEU A 109 11.79 -6.74 12.32
N ILE A 110 12.09 -5.58 12.92
CA ILE A 110 13.48 -5.13 13.12
C ILE A 110 14.19 -6.09 14.06
N GLY A 111 13.55 -6.50 15.16
CA GLY A 111 14.10 -7.47 16.10
C GLY A 111 14.38 -8.82 15.44
N PHE A 112 13.45 -9.32 14.62
CA PHE A 112 13.64 -10.54 13.84
C PHE A 112 14.82 -10.44 12.87
N LEU A 113 14.93 -9.33 12.13
CA LEU A 113 16.05 -9.06 11.22
C LEU A 113 17.38 -9.04 11.97
N ILE A 114 17.49 -8.23 13.03
CA ILE A 114 18.73 -8.06 13.81
C ILE A 114 19.15 -9.36 14.47
N LEU A 115 18.24 -10.08 15.14
CA LEU A 115 18.60 -11.33 15.82
C LEU A 115 18.97 -12.44 14.83
N THR A 116 18.32 -12.49 13.67
CA THR A 116 18.69 -13.45 12.61
C THR A 116 20.09 -13.15 12.07
N LEU A 117 20.42 -11.88 11.83
CA LEU A 117 21.77 -11.43 11.47
C LEU A 117 22.80 -11.80 12.54
N LEU A 118 22.60 -11.37 13.78
CA LEU A 118 23.54 -11.59 14.87
C LEU A 118 23.79 -13.07 15.13
N LYS A 119 22.76 -13.91 15.03
CA LYS A 119 22.87 -15.36 15.19
C LYS A 119 23.72 -16.00 14.10
N GLU A 120 23.45 -15.71 12.83
CA GLU A 120 24.21 -16.33 11.73
C GLU A 120 25.65 -15.81 11.69
N LEU A 121 25.86 -14.52 11.98
CA LEU A 121 27.20 -13.95 12.17
C LEU A 121 27.95 -14.54 13.38
N GLY A 122 27.25 -14.74 14.49
CA GLY A 122 27.82 -15.30 15.73
C GLY A 122 28.26 -16.76 15.59
N LYS A 123 27.50 -17.58 14.84
CA LYS A 123 27.88 -18.98 14.55
C LYS A 123 29.13 -19.08 13.70
N ASP A 124 29.26 -18.23 12.69
CA ASP A 124 30.44 -18.21 11.82
C ASP A 124 31.68 -17.71 12.59
N SER A 125 31.48 -16.84 13.59
CA SER A 125 32.54 -16.40 14.50
C SER A 125 33.06 -17.51 15.43
N ALA A 126 32.16 -18.23 16.10
CA ALA A 126 32.52 -19.32 17.01
C ALA A 126 33.20 -20.50 16.29
N GLY A 127 32.72 -20.86 15.08
CA GLY A 127 33.34 -21.91 14.28
C GLY A 127 34.77 -21.56 13.83
N ALA A 128 35.04 -20.29 13.57
CA ALA A 128 36.34 -19.80 13.13
C ALA A 128 37.39 -19.71 14.25
N GLN A 129 37.00 -19.39 15.49
CA GLN A 129 37.95 -19.34 16.61
C GLN A 129 38.62 -20.69 16.88
N SER A 130 37.99 -21.81 16.50
CA SER A 130 38.55 -23.15 16.66
C SER A 130 39.72 -23.50 15.71
N VAL A 131 40.00 -22.70 14.66
CA VAL A 131 41.04 -22.99 13.65
C VAL A 131 41.98 -21.78 13.44
N LEU A 132 42.94 -21.59 14.36
CA LEU A 132 43.65 -20.33 14.64
C LEU A 132 44.49 -19.62 13.55
N LYS A 133 44.58 -20.09 12.29
CA LYS A 133 45.33 -19.35 11.23
C LYS A 133 44.61 -19.22 9.88
N THR A 134 43.90 -20.25 9.44
CA THR A 134 43.08 -20.20 8.21
C THR A 134 41.71 -19.50 8.44
N SER A 135 41.35 -19.24 9.70
CA SER A 135 40.00 -18.82 10.06
C SER A 135 39.70 -17.34 9.93
N LYS A 136 40.67 -16.43 10.04
CA LYS A 136 40.37 -14.98 9.93
C LYS A 136 39.88 -14.63 8.52
N GLN A 137 40.53 -15.14 7.48
CA GLN A 137 40.13 -14.90 6.10
C GLN A 137 38.82 -15.62 5.76
N ALA A 138 38.61 -16.83 6.30
CA ALA A 138 37.34 -17.55 6.16
C ALA A 138 36.18 -16.83 6.86
N LEU A 139 36.39 -16.31 8.07
CA LEU A 139 35.40 -15.56 8.85
C LEU A 139 34.98 -14.27 8.13
N ILE A 140 35.95 -13.51 7.62
CA ILE A 140 35.67 -12.31 6.82
C ILE A 140 34.88 -12.70 5.57
N ARG A 141 35.26 -13.79 4.88
CA ARG A 141 34.54 -14.27 3.69
C ARG A 141 33.10 -14.67 4.00
N TYR A 142 32.86 -15.39 5.11
CA TYR A 142 31.51 -15.79 5.52
C TYR A 142 30.66 -14.59 5.97
N PHE A 143 31.27 -13.65 6.70
CA PHE A 143 30.63 -12.39 7.06
C PHE A 143 30.17 -11.62 5.82
N ILE A 144 31.06 -11.42 4.83
CA ILE A 144 30.75 -10.74 3.58
C ILE A 144 29.67 -11.49 2.80
N LEU A 145 29.72 -12.82 2.75
CA LEU A 145 28.71 -13.63 2.06
C LEU A 145 27.32 -13.49 2.69
N ASN A 146 27.22 -13.56 4.02
CA ASN A 146 25.95 -13.39 4.74
C ASN A 146 25.38 -11.98 4.53
N LEU A 147 26.24 -10.95 4.61
CA LEU A 147 25.83 -9.58 4.33
C LEU A 147 25.34 -9.41 2.88
N ALA A 148 26.01 -10.04 1.92
CA ALA A 148 25.62 -10.01 0.51
C ALA A 148 24.27 -10.69 0.28
N ILE A 149 24.00 -11.84 0.92
CA ILE A 149 22.70 -12.51 0.86
C ILE A 149 21.59 -11.61 1.41
N VAL A 150 21.82 -11.00 2.58
CA VAL A 150 20.86 -10.06 3.19
C VAL A 150 20.58 -8.89 2.27
N PHE A 151 21.63 -8.30 1.71
CA PHE A 151 21.51 -7.18 0.80
C PHE A 151 20.65 -7.54 -0.42
N VAL A 152 20.90 -8.69 -1.04
CA VAL A 152 20.09 -9.19 -2.16
C VAL A 152 18.63 -9.40 -1.75
N VAL A 153 18.37 -10.02 -0.60
CA VAL A 153 17.01 -10.20 -0.09
C VAL A 153 16.31 -8.86 0.12
N LEU A 154 16.98 -7.89 0.75
CA LEU A 154 16.41 -6.55 0.97
C LEU A 154 16.17 -5.79 -0.33
N VAL A 155 17.04 -5.92 -1.33
CA VAL A 155 16.84 -5.33 -2.66
C VAL A 155 15.61 -5.93 -3.35
N ILE A 156 15.44 -7.26 -3.31
CA ILE A 156 14.27 -7.94 -3.89
C ILE A 156 12.99 -7.52 -3.18
N VAL A 157 12.99 -7.52 -1.85
CA VAL A 157 11.86 -7.05 -1.04
C VAL A 157 11.52 -5.62 -1.38
N ASN A 158 12.51 -4.72 -1.42
CA ASN A 158 12.29 -3.32 -1.76
C ASN A 158 11.75 -3.15 -3.18
N TYR A 159 12.33 -3.85 -4.17
CA TYR A 159 11.85 -3.82 -5.55
C TYR A 159 10.38 -4.23 -5.65
N ILE A 160 9.99 -5.33 -4.98
CA ILE A 160 8.61 -5.80 -4.96
C ILE A 160 7.70 -4.82 -4.21
N SER A 161 8.14 -4.28 -3.07
CA SER A 161 7.38 -3.28 -2.31
C SER A 161 7.13 -2.01 -3.12
N VAL A 162 8.13 -1.53 -3.85
CA VAL A 162 8.01 -0.36 -4.75
C VAL A 162 7.08 -0.68 -5.93
N MET A 163 7.26 -1.83 -6.59
CA MET A 163 6.41 -2.27 -7.70
C MET A 163 4.94 -2.41 -7.28
N ARG A 164 4.68 -2.83 -6.04
CA ARG A 164 3.34 -3.01 -5.48
C ARG A 164 2.82 -1.81 -4.71
N ASN A 165 3.63 -0.75 -4.57
CA ASN A 165 3.35 0.43 -3.78
C ASN A 165 2.80 0.13 -2.37
N HIS A 166 3.37 -0.88 -1.71
CA HIS A 166 2.95 -1.24 -0.37
C HIS A 166 3.57 -0.29 0.65
N ASN A 167 2.75 0.62 1.19
CA ASN A 167 3.19 1.61 2.16
C ASN A 167 2.45 1.43 3.49
N PHE A 168 3.19 1.41 4.60
CA PHE A 168 2.61 1.51 5.93
C PHE A 168 2.44 2.99 6.28
N ASP A 169 1.20 3.47 6.32
CA ASP A 169 0.92 4.82 6.80
C ASP A 169 1.10 4.86 8.33
N LEU A 170 2.10 5.63 8.76
CA LEU A 170 2.47 5.85 10.16
C LEU A 170 1.84 7.13 10.74
N SER A 171 1.04 7.86 9.96
CA SER A 171 0.38 9.06 10.44
C SER A 171 -0.76 8.71 11.39
N SER A 172 -0.89 9.48 12.48
CA SER A 172 -1.86 9.23 13.56
C SER A 172 -3.33 9.39 13.16
N LYS A 173 -3.59 9.83 11.92
CA LYS A 173 -4.94 9.95 11.36
C LYS A 173 -5.11 9.21 10.04
N GLY A 174 -4.10 8.46 9.58
CA GLY A 174 -4.10 7.90 8.23
C GLY A 174 -4.26 9.00 7.18
N GLN A 175 -3.56 10.13 7.34
CA GLN A 175 -3.70 11.34 6.52
C GLN A 175 -3.51 11.04 5.02
N TYR A 176 -2.71 10.02 4.70
CA TYR A 176 -2.43 9.62 3.33
C TYR A 176 -3.07 8.29 2.95
N SER A 177 -4.06 7.84 3.73
CA SER A 177 -4.79 6.59 3.52
C SER A 177 -6.27 6.87 3.32
N PHE A 178 -6.92 6.05 2.50
CA PHE A 178 -8.37 6.12 2.33
C PHE A 178 -9.10 5.62 3.58
N SER A 179 -10.24 6.23 3.92
CA SER A 179 -11.09 5.69 4.98
C SER A 179 -11.57 4.26 4.65
N PRO A 180 -11.92 3.45 5.66
CA PRO A 180 -12.45 2.11 5.43
C PRO A 180 -13.66 2.10 4.47
N ALA A 181 -14.55 3.10 4.57
CA ALA A 181 -15.70 3.23 3.69
C ALA A 181 -15.29 3.44 2.22
N ALA A 182 -14.31 4.32 1.98
CA ALA A 182 -13.76 4.55 0.64
C ALA A 182 -13.06 3.30 0.09
N ILE A 183 -12.23 2.62 0.91
CA ILE A 183 -11.55 1.38 0.52
C ILE A 183 -12.55 0.32 0.05
N LYS A 184 -13.67 0.15 0.77
CA LYS A 184 -14.72 -0.82 0.41
C LYS A 184 -15.30 -0.55 -0.98
N ILE A 185 -15.52 0.72 -1.31
CA ILE A 185 -16.07 1.11 -2.61
C ILE A 185 -15.01 0.95 -3.70
N LEU A 186 -13.81 1.48 -3.48
CA LEU A 186 -12.73 1.51 -4.47
C LEU A 186 -12.21 0.11 -4.80
N LYS A 187 -12.18 -0.83 -3.83
CA LYS A 187 -11.79 -2.23 -4.07
C LYS A 187 -12.80 -3.02 -4.90
N ASN A 188 -14.08 -2.62 -4.90
CA ASN A 188 -15.15 -3.31 -5.63
C ASN A 188 -15.32 -2.82 -7.08
N VAL A 189 -14.50 -1.87 -7.51
CA VAL A 189 -14.47 -1.44 -8.90
C VAL A 189 -14.00 -2.62 -9.77
N ASN A 190 -14.71 -2.85 -10.88
CA ASN A 190 -14.44 -3.93 -11.84
C ASN A 190 -13.97 -3.43 -13.22
N LYS A 191 -13.83 -2.10 -13.38
CA LYS A 191 -13.44 -1.45 -14.62
C LYS A 191 -12.10 -0.76 -14.41
N GLU A 192 -11.25 -0.76 -15.44
CA GLU A 192 -10.00 -0.02 -15.43
C GLU A 192 -10.27 1.49 -15.32
N VAL A 193 -9.63 2.14 -14.34
CA VAL A 193 -9.76 3.58 -14.08
C VAL A 193 -8.38 4.23 -14.21
N ASP A 194 -8.25 5.11 -15.19
CA ASP A 194 -7.09 5.97 -15.35
C ASP A 194 -7.32 7.25 -14.53
N VAL A 195 -6.38 7.55 -13.62
CA VAL A 195 -6.34 8.76 -12.82
C VAL A 195 -5.15 9.59 -13.30
N VAL A 196 -5.43 10.72 -13.94
CA VAL A 196 -4.41 11.62 -14.49
C VAL A 196 -4.45 12.92 -13.72
N ALA A 197 -3.40 13.20 -12.96
CA ALA A 197 -3.27 14.42 -12.17
C ALA A 197 -2.34 15.41 -12.87
N PHE A 198 -2.87 16.59 -13.18
CA PHE A 198 -2.15 17.66 -13.87
C PHE A 198 -1.51 18.61 -12.85
N TYR A 199 -0.20 18.47 -12.59
CA TYR A 199 0.52 19.25 -11.59
C TYR A 199 1.95 19.61 -12.04
N PRO A 200 2.48 20.80 -11.66
CA PRO A 200 3.82 21.24 -12.02
C PRO A 200 4.90 20.45 -11.29
N ARG A 201 6.05 20.16 -11.93
CA ARG A 201 7.16 19.45 -11.27
C ARG A 201 7.89 20.36 -10.26
N PRO A 202 8.46 19.80 -9.18
CA PRO A 202 9.13 20.61 -8.14
C PRO A 202 10.26 21.52 -8.66
N LEU A 203 10.93 21.14 -9.76
CA LEU A 203 12.14 21.79 -10.27
C LEU A 203 11.94 22.66 -11.53
N GLU A 204 10.74 22.75 -12.08
CA GLU A 204 10.52 23.54 -13.30
C GLU A 204 10.30 25.01 -12.93
N ASN A 205 10.94 25.95 -13.62
CA ASN A 205 10.75 27.38 -13.34
C ASN A 205 9.47 27.86 -14.04
N SER A 206 8.41 28.18 -13.29
CA SER A 206 7.22 28.81 -13.88
C SER A 206 7.56 30.23 -14.37
N PRO A 207 6.98 30.69 -15.50
CA PRO A 207 7.00 32.10 -15.84
C PRO A 207 6.37 32.96 -14.73
N SER A 208 6.88 34.17 -14.58
CA SER A 208 6.74 35.03 -13.39
C SER A 208 5.32 35.51 -13.06
N SER A 209 4.35 35.36 -13.96
CA SER A 209 2.95 35.79 -13.78
C SER A 209 2.07 34.79 -12.99
N GLU A 210 2.46 33.52 -12.87
CA GLU A 210 1.66 32.46 -12.22
C GLU A 210 2.31 31.90 -10.94
N LYS A 211 3.22 32.67 -10.35
CA LYS A 211 4.02 32.25 -9.20
C LYS A 211 3.15 31.79 -8.02
N ALA A 212 2.16 32.56 -7.58
CA ALA A 212 1.38 32.22 -6.37
C ALA A 212 0.61 30.89 -6.48
N ASN A 213 -0.11 30.66 -7.58
CA ASN A 213 -0.87 29.42 -7.80
C ASN A 213 0.05 28.23 -8.11
N SER A 214 1.14 28.44 -8.87
CA SER A 214 2.10 27.36 -9.09
C SER A 214 2.85 26.99 -7.79
N PHE A 215 3.08 27.93 -6.87
CA PHE A 215 3.65 27.64 -5.55
C PHE A 215 2.70 26.82 -4.66
N SER A 216 1.41 27.14 -4.61
CA SER A 216 0.44 26.35 -3.83
C SER A 216 0.31 24.93 -4.38
N LEU A 217 0.23 24.78 -5.70
CA LEU A 217 0.17 23.49 -6.38
C LEU A 217 1.43 22.64 -6.15
N ARG A 218 2.63 23.24 -6.21
CA ARG A 218 3.88 22.55 -5.86
C ARG A 218 3.92 22.10 -4.41
N ARG A 219 3.34 22.89 -3.49
CA ARG A 219 3.30 22.56 -2.07
C ARG A 219 2.43 21.35 -1.78
N ILE A 220 1.28 21.23 -2.46
CA ILE A 220 0.34 20.11 -2.24
C ILE A 220 0.67 18.87 -3.06
N ARG A 221 1.47 19.00 -4.13
CA ARG A 221 1.80 17.89 -5.03
C ARG A 221 2.38 16.66 -4.32
N PRO A 222 3.39 16.76 -3.43
CA PRO A 222 3.93 15.57 -2.76
C PRO A 222 2.88 14.81 -1.97
N ASP A 223 2.04 15.53 -1.23
CA ASP A 223 0.93 14.96 -0.46
C ASP A 223 -0.07 14.25 -1.39
N LEU A 224 -0.34 14.87 -2.55
CA LEU A 224 -1.25 14.34 -3.56
C LEU A 224 -0.68 13.13 -4.31
N GLU A 225 0.63 13.10 -4.56
CA GLU A 225 1.35 11.95 -5.13
C GLU A 225 1.22 10.75 -4.21
N ILE A 226 1.53 10.90 -2.93
CA ILE A 226 1.40 9.84 -1.94
C ILE A 226 -0.06 9.37 -1.88
N TYR A 227 -1.02 10.29 -1.81
CA TYR A 227 -2.44 9.97 -1.66
C TYR A 227 -3.01 9.26 -2.89
N LEU A 228 -2.77 9.77 -4.11
CA LEU A 228 -3.26 9.15 -5.33
C LEU A 228 -2.57 7.83 -5.61
N ASP A 229 -1.27 7.70 -5.33
CA ASP A 229 -0.57 6.43 -5.55
C ASP A 229 -1.12 5.29 -4.67
N GLN A 230 -1.76 5.58 -3.52
CA GLN A 230 -2.48 4.54 -2.77
C GLN A 230 -3.60 3.88 -3.59
N LEU A 231 -4.17 4.55 -4.60
CA LEU A 231 -5.18 3.91 -5.47
C LEU A 231 -4.60 2.67 -6.17
N LYS A 232 -3.32 2.72 -6.56
CA LYS A 232 -2.60 1.58 -7.17
C LYS A 232 -2.44 0.42 -6.20
N SER A 233 -2.26 0.70 -4.90
CA SER A 233 -2.12 -0.34 -3.86
C SER A 233 -3.46 -0.96 -3.50
N LEU A 234 -4.58 -0.23 -3.64
CA LEU A 234 -5.92 -0.72 -3.36
C LEU A 234 -6.45 -1.70 -4.41
N SER A 235 -6.26 -1.42 -5.70
CA SER A 235 -6.69 -2.31 -6.79
C SER A 235 -5.78 -2.13 -8.01
N PRO A 236 -5.39 -3.23 -8.69
CA PRO A 236 -4.58 -3.15 -9.91
C PRO A 236 -5.31 -2.50 -11.09
N GLN A 237 -6.60 -2.21 -10.96
CA GLN A 237 -7.40 -1.53 -11.99
C GLN A 237 -7.15 -0.02 -12.04
N PHE A 238 -6.57 0.57 -10.99
CA PHE A 238 -6.25 1.99 -10.97
C PHE A 238 -4.87 2.25 -11.57
N LYS A 239 -4.82 3.15 -12.57
CA LYS A 239 -3.58 3.63 -13.17
C LYS A 239 -3.43 5.11 -12.89
N VAL A 240 -2.46 5.46 -12.05
CA VAL A 240 -2.20 6.86 -11.67
C VAL A 240 -1.01 7.41 -12.45
N ARG A 241 -1.20 8.55 -13.11
CA ARG A 241 -0.18 9.30 -13.85
C ARG A 241 -0.18 10.76 -13.43
N PHE A 242 1.01 11.37 -13.42
CA PHE A 242 1.20 12.79 -13.16
C PHE A 242 1.77 13.44 -14.41
N ILE A 243 1.09 14.47 -14.89
CA ILE A 243 1.46 15.21 -16.11
C ILE A 243 1.61 16.68 -15.72
N ASN A 244 2.62 17.37 -16.24
CA ASN A 244 2.66 18.83 -16.16
C ASN A 244 1.98 19.45 -17.38
N ALA A 245 0.80 20.04 -17.17
CA ALA A 245 0.03 20.66 -18.24
C ALA A 245 0.71 21.87 -18.92
N ASP A 246 1.72 22.46 -18.31
CA ASP A 246 2.41 23.63 -18.86
C ASP A 246 3.64 23.24 -19.71
N VAL A 247 4.09 21.99 -19.63
CA VAL A 247 5.35 21.52 -20.23
C VAL A 247 5.11 20.37 -21.19
N GLU A 248 4.26 19.42 -20.82
CA GLU A 248 4.04 18.17 -21.56
C GLU A 248 2.86 18.30 -22.53
N LEU A 249 2.94 19.27 -23.44
CA LEU A 249 1.86 19.62 -24.38
C LEU A 249 1.46 18.45 -25.31
N ASP A 250 2.42 17.59 -25.66
CA ASP A 250 2.17 16.41 -26.50
C ASP A 250 1.28 15.39 -25.79
N GLU A 251 1.44 15.23 -24.48
CA GLU A 251 0.61 14.32 -23.67
C GLU A 251 -0.81 14.90 -23.44
N LEU A 252 -0.98 16.22 -23.54
CA LEU A 252 -2.28 16.89 -23.40
C LEU A 252 -3.19 16.76 -24.61
N ALA A 253 -2.64 16.40 -25.79
CA ALA A 253 -3.42 16.26 -27.02
C ALA A 253 -4.60 15.29 -26.87
N GLU A 254 -4.47 14.26 -26.02
CA GLU A 254 -5.52 13.29 -25.71
C GLU A 254 -6.62 13.84 -24.78
N PHE A 255 -6.32 14.87 -23.99
CA PHE A 255 -7.18 15.37 -22.90
C PHE A 255 -7.85 16.73 -23.19
N GLY A 256 -7.45 17.38 -24.29
CA GLY A 256 -7.87 18.73 -24.65
C GLY A 256 -7.26 19.80 -23.75
N GLN A 257 -7.91 20.96 -23.64
CA GLN A 257 -7.44 22.04 -22.75
C GLN A 257 -7.68 21.67 -21.28
N VAL A 258 -6.60 21.35 -20.58
CA VAL A 258 -6.56 21.10 -19.13
C VAL A 258 -5.43 21.90 -18.53
N SER A 259 -5.68 22.58 -17.40
CA SER A 259 -4.68 23.34 -16.66
C SER A 259 -4.15 22.55 -15.48
N ASN A 260 -2.99 22.95 -14.96
CA ASN A 260 -2.49 22.45 -13.67
C ASN A 260 -3.50 22.69 -12.52
N GLY A 261 -3.51 21.78 -11.54
CA GLY A 261 -4.46 21.74 -10.41
C GLY A 261 -5.75 20.97 -10.68
N VAL A 262 -5.76 20.11 -11.69
CA VAL A 262 -6.91 19.27 -12.07
C VAL A 262 -6.53 17.80 -12.00
N ILE A 263 -7.42 16.97 -11.47
CA ILE A 263 -7.35 15.51 -11.54
C ILE A 263 -8.47 15.04 -12.44
N LEU A 264 -8.13 14.27 -13.48
CA LEU A 264 -9.07 13.64 -14.39
C LEU A 264 -9.15 12.15 -14.05
N LEU A 265 -10.35 11.67 -13.75
CA LEU A 265 -10.62 10.25 -13.61
C LEU A 265 -11.41 9.80 -14.84
N ARG A 266 -10.92 8.77 -15.53
CA ARG A 266 -11.54 8.25 -16.75
C ARG A 266 -11.62 6.73 -16.76
N THR A 267 -12.68 6.22 -17.36
CA THR A 267 -12.82 4.79 -17.68
C THR A 267 -13.32 4.62 -19.11
N LYS A 268 -12.96 3.51 -19.77
CA LYS A 268 -13.42 3.20 -21.12
C LYS A 268 -14.91 2.85 -21.07
N LYS A 269 -15.72 3.52 -21.87
CA LYS A 269 -17.13 3.17 -22.00
C LYS A 269 -17.27 1.85 -22.77
N PRO A 270 -18.24 0.98 -22.42
CA PRO A 270 -18.64 -0.10 -23.32
C PRO A 270 -19.09 0.52 -24.65
N LEU A 271 -18.71 -0.11 -25.76
CA LEU A 271 -18.75 0.39 -27.17
C LEU A 271 -20.16 0.73 -27.74
N ALA A 272 -21.15 1.04 -26.92
CA ALA A 272 -22.55 1.20 -27.32
C ALA A 272 -23.12 2.64 -27.22
N GLU A 273 -22.34 3.65 -26.82
CA GLU A 273 -22.86 5.03 -26.71
C GLU A 273 -22.55 5.91 -27.94
N VAL A 274 -23.62 6.35 -28.60
CA VAL A 274 -23.71 7.14 -29.86
C VAL A 274 -23.07 8.55 -29.78
N THR A 275 -22.34 8.89 -28.72
CA THR A 275 -21.88 10.27 -28.45
C THR A 275 -20.43 10.57 -28.85
N GLY A 276 -19.72 9.65 -29.51
CA GLY A 276 -18.36 9.90 -30.03
C GLY A 276 -17.26 10.07 -28.96
N LYS A 277 -17.60 10.16 -27.66
CA LYS A 277 -16.64 10.18 -26.55
C LYS A 277 -16.41 8.76 -26.05
N GLN A 278 -15.19 8.24 -26.28
CA GLN A 278 -14.78 6.88 -25.93
C GLN A 278 -14.61 6.65 -24.41
N TYR A 279 -14.57 7.73 -23.62
CA TYR A 279 -14.32 7.68 -22.18
C TYR A 279 -15.46 8.34 -21.39
N ALA A 280 -15.77 7.76 -20.22
CA ALA A 280 -16.53 8.43 -19.17
C ALA A 280 -15.52 9.15 -18.27
N GLU A 281 -15.61 10.47 -18.20
CA GLU A 281 -14.61 11.32 -17.55
C GLU A 281 -15.24 12.19 -16.46
N GLN A 282 -14.55 12.33 -15.33
CA GLN A 282 -14.88 13.29 -14.30
C GLN A 282 -13.64 14.10 -13.91
N ARG A 283 -13.80 15.43 -13.89
CA ARG A 283 -12.75 16.39 -13.54
C ARG A 283 -12.93 16.85 -12.10
N LEU A 284 -11.85 16.82 -11.32
CA LEU A 284 -11.78 17.33 -9.96
C LEU A 284 -10.75 18.46 -9.92
N SER A 285 -11.15 19.66 -9.49
CA SER A 285 -10.21 20.78 -9.29
C SER A 285 -9.74 20.79 -7.85
N ILE A 286 -8.43 20.74 -7.65
CA ILE A 286 -7.77 20.69 -6.33
C ILE A 286 -6.57 21.63 -6.40
N ARG A 287 -6.69 22.81 -5.79
CA ARG A 287 -5.69 23.87 -5.92
C ARG A 287 -5.05 24.26 -4.60
N GLU A 288 -5.75 24.00 -3.50
CA GLU A 288 -5.33 24.40 -2.17
C GLU A 288 -5.27 23.22 -1.20
N LYS A 289 -4.61 23.43 -0.05
CA LYS A 289 -4.52 22.42 1.00
C LYS A 289 -5.89 22.04 1.57
N ASN A 290 -6.81 22.98 1.66
CA ASN A 290 -8.17 22.73 2.14
C ASN A 290 -8.95 21.80 1.21
N ASP A 291 -8.67 21.83 -0.10
CA ASP A 291 -9.29 20.92 -1.06
C ASP A 291 -8.88 19.46 -0.85
N LEU A 292 -7.73 19.21 -0.20
CA LEU A 292 -7.25 17.87 0.12
C LEU A 292 -8.13 17.18 1.16
N GLU A 293 -8.75 17.93 2.08
CA GLU A 293 -9.64 17.37 3.11
C GLU A 293 -10.89 16.73 2.48
N ASP A 294 -11.37 17.31 1.39
CA ASP A 294 -12.53 16.82 0.63
C ASP A 294 -12.15 15.89 -0.54
N LEU A 295 -10.85 15.66 -0.76
CA LEU A 295 -10.33 14.91 -1.91
C LEU A 295 -10.85 13.48 -1.92
N GLU A 296 -10.84 12.81 -0.78
CA GLU A 296 -11.33 11.45 -0.63
C GLU A 296 -12.75 11.31 -1.19
N ARG A 297 -13.65 12.18 -0.71
CA ARG A 297 -15.06 12.20 -1.12
C ARG A 297 -15.18 12.41 -2.61
N LYS A 298 -14.47 13.40 -3.15
CA LYS A 298 -14.50 13.76 -4.57
C LYS A 298 -14.01 12.60 -5.44
N ILE A 299 -12.96 11.89 -5.03
CA ILE A 299 -12.43 10.71 -5.74
C ILE A 299 -13.44 9.57 -5.70
N VAL A 300 -13.95 9.21 -4.52
CA VAL A 300 -14.93 8.11 -4.39
C VAL A 300 -16.16 8.39 -5.24
N GLN A 301 -16.70 9.61 -5.18
CA GLN A 301 -17.84 10.01 -5.98
C GLN A 301 -17.52 9.94 -7.48
N ALA A 302 -16.34 10.42 -7.89
CA ALA A 302 -15.92 10.36 -9.28
C ALA A 302 -15.78 8.94 -9.80
N VAL A 303 -15.13 8.06 -9.03
CA VAL A 303 -14.97 6.65 -9.37
C VAL A 303 -16.32 5.96 -9.47
N VAL A 304 -17.24 6.19 -8.53
CA VAL A 304 -18.60 5.63 -8.61
C VAL A 304 -19.28 6.10 -9.89
N ASN A 305 -19.36 7.42 -10.12
CA ASN A 305 -20.05 7.99 -11.28
C ASN A 305 -19.53 7.52 -12.64
N ILE A 306 -18.21 7.31 -12.79
CA ILE A 306 -17.64 6.86 -14.06
C ILE A 306 -17.77 5.34 -14.23
N THR A 307 -17.78 4.57 -13.14
CA THR A 307 -17.83 3.11 -13.20
C THR A 307 -19.25 2.55 -13.23
N THR A 308 -20.22 3.25 -12.63
CA THR A 308 -21.66 2.91 -12.67
C THR A 308 -22.37 3.57 -13.85
N GLU A 309 -23.32 2.87 -14.46
CA GLU A 309 -24.16 3.43 -15.53
C GLU A 309 -25.23 4.40 -14.99
N GLU A 310 -25.50 4.35 -13.68
CA GLU A 310 -26.40 5.25 -12.96
C GLU A 310 -25.60 6.36 -12.25
N LYS A 311 -26.05 7.63 -12.39
CA LYS A 311 -25.48 8.77 -11.67
C LYS A 311 -25.85 8.69 -10.19
N ILE A 312 -24.88 8.45 -9.31
CA ILE A 312 -25.10 8.39 -7.86
C ILE A 312 -24.62 9.70 -7.24
N PHE A 313 -25.56 10.50 -6.71
CA PHE A 313 -25.23 11.68 -5.93
C PHE A 313 -25.00 11.30 -4.46
N ILE A 314 -23.80 11.59 -3.93
CA ILE A 314 -23.47 11.43 -2.52
C ILE A 314 -23.71 12.78 -1.83
N LEU A 315 -24.77 12.88 -1.02
CA LEU A 315 -25.06 14.05 -0.18
C LEU A 315 -24.50 13.82 1.24
N LEU A 316 -23.74 14.78 1.77
CA LEU A 316 -23.31 14.81 3.17
C LEU A 316 -24.20 15.76 3.98
N ASN A 317 -24.76 15.27 5.07
CA ASN A 317 -25.26 16.13 6.15
C ASN A 317 -24.09 16.47 7.08
N ARG A 318 -23.73 17.76 7.13
CA ARG A 318 -22.73 18.30 8.06
C ARG A 318 -23.45 18.67 9.36
N THR A 319 -23.19 17.92 10.43
CA THR A 319 -23.55 18.32 11.80
C THR A 319 -22.28 18.53 12.62
N GLU A 320 -22.28 19.60 13.39
CA GLU A 320 -21.14 20.49 13.64
C GLU A 320 -20.00 19.97 14.53
N LYS A 321 -19.96 18.70 14.95
CA LYS A 321 -18.92 18.23 15.88
C LYS A 321 -18.35 16.83 15.66
N ASP A 322 -18.89 16.04 14.75
CA ASP A 322 -18.37 14.71 14.44
C ASP A 322 -18.53 14.43 12.94
N PHE A 323 -17.47 13.92 12.31
CA PHE A 323 -17.47 13.51 10.91
C PHE A 323 -18.32 12.25 10.72
N HIS A 324 -19.64 12.43 10.66
CA HIS A 324 -20.58 11.38 10.31
C HIS A 324 -20.73 11.30 8.79
N LEU A 325 -20.16 10.25 8.18
CA LEU A 325 -20.49 9.83 6.82
C LEU A 325 -21.69 8.87 6.87
N SER A 326 -22.89 9.40 6.63
CA SER A 326 -24.08 8.58 6.36
C SER A 326 -24.36 8.58 4.86
N PHE A 327 -24.31 7.40 4.24
CA PHE A 327 -24.52 7.21 2.80
C PHE A 327 -25.97 6.83 2.53
N LYS A 328 -26.71 7.67 1.79
CA LYS A 328 -28.04 7.33 1.27
C LYS A 328 -27.97 7.24 -0.25
N ILE A 329 -28.09 6.04 -0.78
CA ILE A 329 -28.10 5.78 -2.23
C ILE A 329 -29.47 6.21 -2.77
N PHE A 330 -29.51 7.22 -3.63
CA PHE A 330 -30.70 7.53 -4.42
C PHE A 330 -30.55 6.88 -5.80
N GLN A 331 -31.41 5.91 -6.09
CA GLN A 331 -31.60 5.43 -7.45
C GLN A 331 -32.63 6.33 -8.15
N MET A 332 -32.20 7.07 -9.18
CA MET A 332 -33.16 7.58 -10.16
C MET A 332 -33.17 6.62 -11.35
N LYS A 333 -34.27 5.86 -11.48
CA LYS A 333 -34.60 5.19 -12.75
C LYS A 333 -34.67 6.26 -13.84
N LYS A 334 -33.96 6.01 -14.94
CA LYS A 334 -34.06 6.77 -16.18
C LYS A 334 -35.54 6.81 -16.59
N LEU A 335 -36.19 7.98 -16.46
CA LEU A 335 -37.52 8.20 -17.01
C LEU A 335 -37.38 8.23 -18.54
N GLU A 336 -37.60 7.08 -19.16
CA GLU A 336 -37.83 6.99 -20.60
C GLU A 336 -39.20 7.61 -20.89
N PHE A 337 -39.22 8.90 -21.23
CA PHE A 337 -40.35 9.48 -21.94
C PHE A 337 -40.21 9.09 -23.42
N TYR A 338 -40.89 8.01 -23.81
CA TYR A 338 -41.26 7.80 -25.20
C TYR A 338 -42.34 8.81 -25.59
N PRO A 339 -42.23 9.51 -26.73
CA PRO A 339 -43.36 10.23 -27.29
C PRO A 339 -44.27 9.20 -27.96
N ILE A 340 -45.47 9.03 -27.43
CA ILE A 340 -46.57 8.37 -28.16
C ILE A 340 -47.54 9.49 -28.52
N LEU A 341 -47.73 9.62 -29.84
CA LEU A 341 -48.70 10.38 -30.64
C LEU A 341 -49.80 11.16 -29.90
#